data_AF-A0A258IBU3-F1
#
_entry.id   AF-A0A258IBU3-F1
#
_cell.length_a   1.000
_cell.length_b   1.000
_cell.length_c   1.000
_cell.angle_alpha   90.00
_cell.angle_beta   90.00
_cell.angle_gamma   90.00
#
_symmetry.space_group_name_H-M   'P 1'
#
loop_
_entity.id
_entity.type
_entity.pdbx_description
1 polymer ?
#
loop_
_entity_poly.entity_id
_entity_poly.type
_entity_poly.pdbx_seq_one_letter_code
_entity_poly.pdbx_strand_id
1 'polypeptide(L)' 'MATIPDKDARCRAIEALIAAGAGVCESCRKMGVSEKTFYRWRKAQAALPHNS' A
#
# COMPACT_ATOMS: atom_id res chain seq x y z
N MET A 1 -15.65 6.92 -8.92
CA MET A 1 -14.49 6.50 -8.10
C MET A 1 -13.42 6.04 -9.07
N ALA A 2 -12.34 6.81 -9.25
CA ALA A 2 -11.25 6.40 -10.12
C ALA A 2 -10.59 5.13 -9.56
N THR A 3 -10.81 4.00 -10.23
CA THR A 3 -10.09 2.76 -9.98
C THR A 3 -8.62 3.08 -10.21
N ILE A 4 -7.83 3.22 -9.14
CA ILE A 4 -6.38 3.32 -9.26
C ILE A 4 -5.92 1.98 -9.86
N PRO A 5 -5.42 1.96 -11.11
CA PRO A 5 -5.16 0.70 -11.82
C PRO A 5 -4.01 -0.12 -11.20
N ASP A 6 -3.29 0.43 -10.23
CA ASP A 6 -2.09 -0.17 -9.63
C ASP A 6 -2.07 -0.09 -8.10
N LYS A 7 -3.23 -0.30 -7.44
CA LYS A 7 -3.27 -0.29 -5.97
C LYS A 7 -2.29 -1.30 -5.34
N ASP A 8 -2.13 -2.47 -5.95
CA ASP A 8 -1.30 -3.56 -5.46
C ASP A 8 0.20 -3.23 -5.62
N ALA A 9 0.59 -2.78 -6.82
CA ALA A 9 1.95 -2.34 -7.11
C ALA A 9 2.39 -1.18 -6.22
N ARG A 10 1.50 -0.19 -5.99
CA ARG A 10 1.76 0.91 -5.06
C ARG A 10 1.90 0.42 -3.63
N CYS A 11 1.04 -0.51 -3.18
CA CYS A 11 1.12 -1.04 -1.83
C CYS A 11 2.45 -1.77 -1.59
N ARG A 12 2.88 -2.63 -2.53
CA ARG A 12 4.19 -3.30 -2.50
C ARG A 12 5.36 -2.32 -2.51
N ALA A 13 5.29 -1.27 -3.33
CA ALA A 13 6.35 -0.27 -3.39
C ALA A 13 6.47 0.52 -2.07
N ILE A 14 5.35 0.83 -1.41
CA ILE A 14 5.34 1.44 -0.08
C ILE A 14 5.94 0.48 0.95
N GLU A 15 5.57 -0.81 0.92
CA GLU A 15 6.12 -1.81 1.83
C GLU A 15 7.63 -2.02 1.62
N ALA A 16 8.11 -2.01 0.39
CA ALA A 16 9.53 -2.08 0.07
C ALA A 16 10.31 -0.88 0.62
N LEU A 17 9.76 0.33 0.48
CA LEU A 17 10.35 1.54 1.06
C LEU A 17 10.38 1.48 2.60
N ILE A 18 9.29 1.02 3.22
CA ILE A 18 9.23 0.84 4.67
C ILE A 18 10.26 -0.20 5.14
N ALA A 19 10.38 -1.32 4.43
CA ALA A 19 11.36 -2.36 4.72
C ALA A 19 12.81 -1.85 4.56
N ALA A 20 13.04 -0.91 3.64
CA ALA A 20 14.31 -0.22 3.48
C ALA A 20 14.58 0.86 4.57
N GLY A 21 13.65 1.06 5.51
CA GLY A 21 13.79 2.02 6.61
C GLY A 21 13.12 3.37 6.38
N ALA A 22 12.41 3.56 5.26
CA ALA A 22 11.67 4.80 5.01
C ALA A 22 10.38 4.87 5.86
N GLY A 23 9.99 6.08 6.25
CA GLY A 23 8.74 6.29 6.97
C GLY A 23 7.52 5.99 6.10
N VAL A 24 6.43 5.49 6.72
CA VAL A 24 5.14 5.27 6.06
C VAL A 24 4.62 6.56 5.41
N CYS A 25 4.71 7.69 6.12
CA CYS A 25 4.26 9.00 5.61
C CYS A 25 5.03 9.45 4.37
N GLU A 26 6.35 9.29 4.35
CA GLU A 26 7.19 9.66 3.20
C GLU A 26 6.89 8.76 2.00
N SER A 27 6.78 7.46 2.24
CA SER A 27 6.46 6.46 1.22
C SER A 27 5.08 6.70 0.60
N CYS A 28 4.08 7.02 1.42
CA CYS A 28 2.73 7.38 0.98
C CYS A 28 2.72 8.65 0.12
N ARG A 29 3.47 9.69 0.52
CA ARG A 29 3.63 10.93 -0.27
C ARG A 29 4.30 10.68 -1.60
N LYS A 30 5.38 9.90 -1.64
CA LYS A 30 6.09 9.52 -2.88
C LYS A 30 5.17 8.80 -3.88
N MET A 31 4.22 8.01 -3.39
CA MET A 31 3.28 7.24 -4.21
C MET A 31 1.95 7.97 -4.48
N GLY A 32 1.79 9.20 -4.00
CA GLY A 32 0.58 9.99 -4.19
C GLY A 32 -0.67 9.36 -3.57
N VAL A 33 -0.51 8.61 -2.47
CA VAL A 33 -1.61 7.96 -1.76
C VAL A 33 -1.65 8.42 -0.31
N SER A 34 -2.86 8.59 0.22
CA SER A 34 -3.03 8.87 1.65
C SER A 34 -2.76 7.63 2.49
N GLU A 35 -2.22 7.82 3.68
CA GLU A 35 -2.00 6.74 4.66
C GLU A 35 -3.26 5.92 4.91
N LYS A 36 -4.42 6.56 5.02
CA LYS A 36 -5.72 5.88 5.15
C LYS A 36 -5.99 4.88 4.02
N THR A 37 -5.62 5.23 2.79
CA THR A 37 -5.77 4.36 1.62
C THR A 37 -4.79 3.19 1.69
N PHE A 38 -3.53 3.48 2.03
CA PHE A 38 -2.51 2.44 2.23
C PHE A 38 -2.93 1.42 3.31
N TYR A 39 -3.38 1.87 4.48
CA TYR A 39 -3.85 0.97 5.55
C TYR A 39 -5.07 0.14 5.13
N ARG A 40 -6.00 0.71 4.35
CA ARG A 40 -7.13 -0.06 3.79
C ARG A 40 -6.66 -1.13 2.81
N TRP A 41 -5.72 -0.82 1.93
CA TRP A 41 -5.16 -1.79 0.98
C TRP A 41 -4.38 -2.88 1.69
N ARG A 42 -3.53 -2.51 2.65
CA ARG A 42 -2.80 -3.47 3.48
C ARG A 42 -3.73 -4.41 4.24
N LYS A 43 -4.82 -3.88 4.83
CA LYS A 43 -5.83 -4.71 5.50
C LYS A 43 -6.56 -5.62 4.52
N ALA A 44 -6.87 -5.14 3.32
CA ALA A 44 -7.50 -5.96 2.28
C ALA A 44 -6.56 -7.07 1.77
N GLN A 45 -5.25 -6.81 1.63
CA GLN A 45 -4.24 -7.82 1.31
C GLN A 45 -4.10 -8.87 2.43
N ALA A 46 -4.06 -8.43 3.70
CA ALA A 46 -3.98 -9.34 4.85
C ALA A 46 -5.27 -10.15 5.08
N ALA A 47 -6.42 -9.62 4.67
CA ALA A 47 -7.74 -10.27 4.77
C ALA A 47 -8.08 -11.18 3.57
N LEU A 48 -7.19 -11.30 2.60
CA LEU A 48 -7.20 -12.38 1.61
C LEU A 48 -6.27 -13.49 2.11
N PRO A 49 -6.71 -14.37 3.03
CA PRO A 49 -6.06 -15.66 3.14
C PRO A 49 -6.20 -16.34 1.77
N HIS A 50 -5.07 -16.79 1.24
CA HIS A 50 -5.01 -17.79 0.20
C HIS A 50 -5.83 -19.00 0.71
N ASN A 51 -7.11 -19.06 0.36
CA ASN A 51 -7.86 -20.29 0.54
C ASN A 51 -7.46 -21.18 -0.64
N SER A 52 -6.62 -22.17 -0.33
CA SER A 52 -6.14 -23.24 -1.19
C SER A 52 -7.24 -23.98 -1.95
#